data_AF-A0AAX3UYG3-F1
#
_entry.id   AF-A0AAX3UYG3-F1
#
_cell.length_a   1.000
_cell.length_b   1.000
_cell.length_c   1.000
_cell.angle_alpha   90.00
_cell.angle_beta   90.00
_cell.angle_gamma   90.00
#
_symmetry.space_group_name_H-M   'P 1'
#
loop_
_entity.id
_entity.type
_entity.pdbx_description
1 polymer ?
#
loop_
_entity_poly.entity_id
_entity_poly.type
_entity_poly.pdbx_seq_one_letter_code
_entity_poly.pdbx_strand_id
1 'polypeptide(L)'
;MIPAVEHYTYRVEWYEPDGEFLGTCTEFPGLSWLADTQAAALDGIRTAVAETLADMAETGERIPEPLSERGYSGKFQVRITPTLHRKLARAAAEEGVSLNALVSERLASA
;
A
#
# COMPACT_ATOMS: atom_id res chain seq x y z
N MET A 1 -11.84 16.75 7.68
CA MET A 1 -11.78 15.92 8.89
C MET A 1 -10.49 15.14 8.80
N ILE A 2 -9.67 15.14 9.85
CA ILE A 2 -8.41 14.38 9.90
C ILE A 2 -8.77 12.92 10.23
N PRO A 3 -8.32 11.92 9.44
CA PRO A 3 -8.56 10.51 9.74
C PRO A 3 -7.90 10.08 11.06
N ALA A 4 -8.42 9.04 11.69
CA ALA A 4 -7.79 8.49 12.90
C ALA A 4 -6.43 7.86 12.54
N VAL A 5 -5.42 8.15 13.36
CA VAL A 5 -4.04 7.64 13.19
C VAL A 5 -4.03 6.11 13.14
N GLU A 6 -4.88 5.47 13.92
CA GLU A 6 -5.02 4.02 14.03
C GLU A 6 -5.45 3.35 12.71
N HIS A 7 -6.05 4.09 11.78
CA HIS A 7 -6.57 3.53 10.53
C HIS A 7 -5.50 3.45 9.42
N TYR A 8 -4.34 4.08 9.61
CA TYR A 8 -3.21 4.00 8.68
C TYR A 8 -2.49 2.65 8.75
N THR A 9 -1.77 2.30 7.68
CA THR A 9 -1.19 0.97 7.53
C THR A 9 0.27 0.95 8.02
N TYR A 10 0.48 0.39 9.20
CA TYR A 10 1.80 0.26 9.82
C TYR A 10 2.46 -1.09 9.55
N ARG A 11 3.78 -1.09 9.37
CA ARG A 11 4.60 -2.29 9.34
C ARG A 11 5.77 -2.13 10.31
N VAL A 12 6.07 -3.20 11.03
CA VAL A 12 7.26 -3.32 11.86
C VAL A 12 8.09 -4.49 11.35
N GLU A 13 9.37 -4.25 11.10
CA GLU A 13 10.30 -5.26 10.59
C GLU A 13 11.63 -5.20 11.33
N TRP A 14 12.36 -6.32 11.38
CA TRP A 14 13.70 -6.35 11.94
C TRP A 14 14.68 -5.64 10.99
N TYR A 15 15.48 -4.73 11.53
CA TYR A 15 16.48 -3.97 10.81
C TYR A 15 17.87 -4.37 11.30
N GLU A 16 18.50 -5.26 10.54
CA GLU A 16 19.79 -5.87 10.88
C GLU A 16 20.96 -4.88 11.06
N PRO A 17 21.09 -3.80 10.26
CA PRO A 17 22.23 -2.89 10.38
C PRO A 17 22.41 -2.25 11.76
N ASP A 18 21.29 -1.92 12.44
CA ASP A 18 21.32 -1.27 13.75
C ASP A 18 20.91 -2.22 14.89
N GLY A 19 20.45 -3.44 14.56
CA GLY A 19 19.96 -4.40 15.55
C GLY A 19 18.65 -3.96 16.22
N GLU A 20 17.83 -3.21 15.50
CA GLU A 20 16.60 -2.58 15.99
C GLU A 20 15.39 -3.00 15.14
N PHE A 21 14.19 -2.60 15.56
CA PHE A 21 12.97 -2.74 14.80
C PHE A 21 12.63 -1.43 14.08
N LEU A 22 12.35 -1.53 12.78
CA LEU A 22 11.94 -0.43 11.92
C LEU A 22 10.42 -0.41 11.79
N GLY A 23 9.80 0.65 12.32
CA GLY A 23 8.41 1.01 12.08
C GLY A 23 8.29 1.89 10.83
N THR A 24 7.34 1.58 9.94
CA THR A 24 7.02 2.38 8.75
C THR A 24 5.51 2.53 8.57
N CYS A 25 5.09 3.56 7.85
CA CYS A 25 3.70 3.77 7.46
C CYS A 25 3.58 3.81 5.92
N THR A 26 2.71 2.99 5.36
CA THR A 26 2.62 2.78 3.90
C THR A 26 2.17 4.06 3.16
N GLU A 27 1.27 4.81 3.77
CA GLU A 27 0.72 6.06 3.26
C GLU A 27 1.71 7.23 3.39
N PHE A 28 2.75 7.08 4.23
CA PHE A 28 3.81 8.06 4.46
C PHE A 28 5.20 7.44 4.24
N PRO A 29 5.62 7.20 2.97
CA PRO A 29 6.87 6.51 2.66
C PRO A 29 8.16 7.17 3.20
N GLY A 30 8.09 8.45 3.58
CA GLY A 30 9.20 9.19 4.17
C GLY A 30 9.28 9.10 5.69
N LEU A 31 8.29 8.50 6.36
CA LEU A 31 8.28 8.35 7.82
C LEU A 31 8.75 6.96 8.22
N SER A 32 9.69 6.93 9.16
CA SER A 32 10.15 5.72 9.80
C SER A 32 10.52 5.98 11.26
N TRP A 33 10.56 4.92 12.05
CA TRP A 33 11.00 4.97 13.43
C TRP A 33 11.79 3.71 13.78
N LEU A 34 12.97 3.86 14.39
CA LEU A 34 13.77 2.74 14.89
C LEU A 34 13.65 2.63 16.41
N ALA A 35 13.54 1.41 16.92
CA ALA A 35 13.54 1.15 18.35
C ALA A 35 13.94 -0.28 18.70
N ASP A 36 14.43 -0.49 19.92
CA ASP A 36 14.86 -1.80 20.45
C ASP A 36 13.76 -2.88 20.46
N THR A 37 12.48 -2.49 20.42
CA THR A 37 11.35 -3.43 20.49
C THR A 37 10.30 -3.13 19.42
N GLN A 38 9.58 -4.18 18.99
CA GLN A 38 8.49 -4.04 18.03
C GLN A 38 7.40 -3.06 18.49
N ALA A 39 7.05 -3.11 19.78
CA ALA A 39 6.04 -2.23 20.36
C ALA A 39 6.50 -0.77 20.34
N ALA A 40 7.76 -0.50 20.74
CA ALA A 40 8.31 0.85 20.72
C ALA A 40 8.43 1.40 19.28
N ALA A 41 8.79 0.57 18.31
CA ALA A 41 8.84 0.95 16.90
C ALA A 41 7.45 1.33 16.38
N LEU A 42 6.42 0.56 16.74
CA LEU A 42 5.03 0.83 16.37
C LEU A 42 4.50 2.12 17.02
N ASP A 43 4.72 2.31 18.31
CA ASP A 43 4.25 3.52 19.01
C ASP A 43 4.98 4.78 18.53
N GLY A 44 6.28 4.65 18.23
CA GLY A 44 7.08 5.73 17.65
C GLY A 44 6.57 6.16 16.28
N ILE A 45 6.35 5.21 15.35
CA ILE A 45 5.83 5.55 14.02
C ILE A 45 4.39 6.10 14.08
N ARG A 46 3.55 5.62 15.00
CA ARG A 46 2.20 6.18 15.22
C ARG A 46 2.26 7.63 15.67
N THR A 47 3.19 7.95 16.58
CA THR A 47 3.40 9.32 17.06
C THR A 47 3.87 10.23 15.92
N ALA A 48 4.88 9.80 15.15
CA ALA A 48 5.39 10.55 14.01
C ALA A 48 4.30 10.82 12.95
N VAL A 49 3.42 9.84 12.68
CA VAL A 49 2.26 10.04 11.79
C VAL A 49 1.26 11.04 12.38
N ALA A 50 0.96 10.97 13.68
CA ALA A 50 0.04 11.89 14.34
C ALA A 50 0.53 13.35 14.27
N GLU A 51 1.82 13.57 14.52
CA GLU A 51 2.47 14.89 14.40
C GLU A 51 2.42 15.39 12.96
N THR A 52 2.79 14.54 11.99
CA THR A 52 2.73 14.89 10.57
C THR A 52 1.31 15.26 10.12
N LEU A 53 0.29 14.52 10.59
CA LEU A 53 -1.11 14.84 10.28
C LEU A 53 -1.55 16.19 10.85
N ALA A 54 -1.07 16.55 12.04
CA ALA A 54 -1.35 17.85 12.65
C ALA A 54 -0.69 18.97 11.83
N ASP A 55 0.58 18.80 11.46
CA ASP A 55 1.33 19.76 10.65
C ASP A 55 0.67 19.96 9.28
N MET A 56 0.30 18.87 8.59
CA MET A 56 -0.39 18.95 7.29
C MET A 56 -1.75 19.66 7.39
N ALA A 57 -2.46 19.47 8.51
CA ALA A 57 -3.72 20.16 8.75
C ALA A 57 -3.52 21.67 8.97
N GLU A 58 -2.41 22.08 9.61
CA GLU A 58 -2.05 23.48 9.83
C GLU A 58 -1.58 24.16 8.53
N THR A 59 -0.74 23.48 7.73
CA THR A 59 -0.21 24.02 6.47
C THR A 59 -1.22 23.96 5.32
N GLY A 60 -2.33 23.25 5.49
CA GLY A 60 -3.34 23.03 4.45
C GLY A 60 -2.90 22.04 3.37
N GLU A 61 -1.92 21.20 3.68
CA GLU A 61 -1.46 20.14 2.80
C GLU A 61 -2.50 19.02 2.65
N ARG A 62 -2.39 18.27 1.54
CA ARG A 62 -3.31 17.18 1.27
C ARG A 62 -2.98 15.96 2.13
N ILE A 63 -3.80 15.73 3.15
CA ILE A 63 -3.73 14.52 3.97
C ILE A 63 -4.05 13.27 3.13
N PRO A 64 -3.17 12.24 3.12
CA PRO A 64 -3.46 10.95 2.48
C PRO A 64 -4.64 10.24 3.16
N GLU A 65 -5.53 9.66 2.36
CA GLU A 65 -6.60 8.79 2.85
C GLU A 65 -6.01 7.45 3.33
N PRO A 66 -6.37 6.93 4.52
CA PRO A 66 -5.92 5.63 4.97
C PRO A 66 -6.30 4.53 3.97
N LEU A 67 -5.40 3.58 3.72
CA LEU A 67 -5.67 2.49 2.77
C LEU A 67 -6.85 1.60 3.20
N SER A 68 -7.14 1.56 4.49
CA SER A 68 -8.26 0.84 5.11
C SER A 68 -9.63 1.48 4.82
N GLU A 69 -9.66 2.80 4.63
CA GLU A 69 -10.89 3.56 4.34
C GLU A 69 -11.08 3.80 2.84
N ARG A 70 -10.00 3.66 2.06
CA ARG A 70 -9.99 3.90 0.63
C ARG A 70 -10.96 2.98 -0.12
N GLY A 71 -11.80 3.57 -0.96
CA GLY A 71 -12.64 2.83 -1.91
C GLY A 71 -11.84 2.28 -3.11
N TYR A 72 -11.96 0.97 -3.38
CA TYR A 72 -11.35 0.33 -4.55
C TYR A 72 -12.41 -0.08 -5.57
N SER A 73 -12.32 0.44 -6.79
CA SER A 73 -13.33 0.17 -7.84
C SER A 73 -13.24 -1.20 -8.49
N GLY A 74 -12.15 -1.95 -8.27
CA GLY A 74 -11.82 -3.19 -8.98
C GLY A 74 -11.46 -2.99 -10.47
N LYS A 75 -11.58 -1.78 -11.02
CA LYS A 75 -11.19 -1.49 -12.41
C LYS A 75 -9.68 -1.29 -12.49
N PHE A 76 -9.00 -2.19 -13.20
CA PHE A 76 -7.56 -2.16 -13.38
C PHE A 76 -7.21 -2.12 -14.87
N GLN A 77 -6.84 -0.93 -15.37
CA GLN A 77 -6.44 -0.75 -16.77
C GLN A 77 -4.91 -0.73 -16.84
N VAL A 78 -4.33 -1.69 -17.55
CA VAL A 78 -2.87 -1.79 -17.72
C VAL A 78 -2.50 -1.65 -19.19
N ARG A 79 -1.47 -0.85 -19.45
CA ARG A 79 -0.85 -0.81 -20.77
C ARG A 79 0.16 -1.96 -20.89
N ILE A 80 -0.06 -2.83 -21.87
CA ILE A 80 0.82 -3.94 -22.20
C ILE A 80 1.30 -3.85 -23.64
N THR A 81 2.37 -4.58 -23.96
CA THR A 81 2.88 -4.64 -25.34
C THR A 81 1.88 -5.39 -26.25
N PRO A 82 1.82 -5.07 -27.56
CA PRO A 82 0.95 -5.78 -28.50
C PRO A 82 1.20 -7.30 -28.51
N THR A 83 2.46 -7.71 -28.32
CA THR A 83 2.85 -9.13 -28.23
C THR A 83 2.24 -9.83 -27.02
N LEU A 84 2.28 -9.19 -25.84
CA LEU A 84 1.67 -9.75 -24.63
C LEU A 84 0.14 -9.78 -24.76
N HIS A 85 -0.47 -8.73 -25.28
CA HIS A 85 -1.91 -8.68 -25.53
C HIS A 85 -2.36 -9.83 -26.43
N ARG A 86 -1.65 -10.07 -27.54
CA ARG A 86 -1.95 -11.18 -28.47
C ARG A 86 -1.84 -12.54 -27.78
N LYS A 87 -0.81 -12.74 -26.94
CA LYS A 87 -0.63 -13.99 -26.18
C LYS A 87 -1.82 -14.25 -25.24
N LEU A 88 -2.24 -13.24 -24.49
CA LEU A 88 -3.36 -13.35 -23.55
C LEU A 88 -4.70 -13.56 -24.27
N ALA A 89 -4.95 -12.81 -25.37
CA ALA A 89 -6.17 -12.96 -26.15
C ALA A 89 -6.33 -14.35 -26.75
N ARG A 90 -5.22 -14.95 -27.22
CA ARG A 90 -5.20 -16.32 -27.72
C ARG A 90 -5.50 -17.33 -26.61
N ALA A 91 -4.84 -17.23 -25.46
CA ALA A 91 -5.08 -18.11 -24.33
C ALA A 91 -6.55 -18.03 -23.86
N ALA A 92 -7.11 -16.82 -23.78
CA ALA A 92 -8.51 -16.63 -23.39
C ALA A 92 -9.48 -17.30 -24.37
N ALA A 93 -9.19 -17.22 -25.68
CA ALA A 93 -9.97 -17.90 -26.70
C ALA A 93 -9.85 -19.44 -26.65
N GLU A 94 -8.65 -19.96 -26.37
CA GLU A 94 -8.40 -21.40 -26.19
C GLU A 94 -9.15 -21.96 -24.96
N GLU A 95 -9.26 -21.16 -23.89
CA GLU A 95 -10.00 -21.51 -22.66
C GLU A 95 -11.50 -21.18 -22.74
N GLY A 96 -11.97 -20.51 -23.80
CA GLY A 96 -13.38 -20.13 -23.98
C GLY A 96 -13.87 -19.04 -23.03
N VAL A 97 -12.97 -18.21 -22.50
CA VAL A 97 -13.28 -17.14 -21.53
C VAL A 97 -12.98 -15.75 -22.09
N SER A 98 -13.48 -14.71 -21.42
CA SER A 98 -13.09 -13.34 -21.77
C SER A 98 -11.64 -13.06 -21.35
N LEU A 99 -10.96 -12.15 -22.06
CA LEU A 99 -9.62 -11.71 -21.71
C LEU A 99 -9.54 -11.20 -20.26
N ASN A 100 -10.55 -10.45 -19.80
CA ASN A 100 -10.61 -9.94 -18.43
C ASN A 100 -10.78 -11.07 -17.42
N ALA A 101 -11.56 -12.12 -17.73
CA ALA A 101 -11.72 -13.28 -16.86
C ALA A 101 -10.38 -14.03 -16.70
N LEU A 102 -9.69 -14.30 -17.82
CA LEU A 102 -8.37 -14.92 -17.79
C LEU A 102 -7.38 -14.08 -16.96
N VAL A 103 -7.32 -12.76 -17.19
CA VAL A 103 -6.41 -11.88 -16.44
C VAL A 103 -6.75 -11.86 -14.95
N SER A 104 -8.04 -11.82 -14.60
CA SER A 104 -8.49 -11.81 -13.20
C SER A 104 -8.11 -13.09 -12.47
N GLU A 105 -8.26 -14.25 -13.11
CA GLU A 105 -7.86 -15.54 -12.56
C GLU A 105 -6.34 -15.60 -12.31
N ARG A 106 -5.54 -15.18 -13.31
CA ARG A 106 -4.08 -15.18 -13.17
C ARG A 106 -3.60 -14.25 -12.06
N LEU A 107 -4.22 -13.08 -11.90
CA LEU A 107 -3.92 -12.14 -10.81
C LEU A 107 -4.29 -12.70 -9.43
N ALA A 108 -5.36 -13.49 -9.33
CA ALA A 108 -5.75 -14.10 -8.06
C ALA A 108 -4.80 -15.25 -7.64
N SER A 109 -4.14 -15.88 -8.60
CA SER A 109 -3.17 -16.97 -8.37
C SER A 109 -1.72 -16.53 -8.15
N ALA A 110 -1.46 -15.21 -8.21
CA ALA A 110 -0.13 -14.62 -8.16
C ALA A 110 0.37 -14.34 -6.73
#